data_AF-A0A7V6ALH1-F1
#
_entry.id   AF-A0A7V6ALH1-F1
#
_cell.length_a   1.000
_cell.length_b   1.000
_cell.length_c   1.000
_cell.angle_alpha   90.00
_cell.angle_beta   90.00
_cell.angle_gamma   90.00
#
_symmetry.space_group_name_H-M   'P 1'
#
loop_
_entity.id
_entity.type
_entity.pdbx_description
1 polymer ?
#
loop_
_entity_poly.entity_id
_entity_poly.type
_entity_poly.pdbx_seq_one_letter_code
_entity_poly.pdbx_strand_id
1 'polypeptide(L)'
;MIVKIHPDNPQPRLIKKVCEILSQGGVMIYPTDTLYGIGCDLCQPKAIERIARLKGIPAEKAQFSIVFRDLSHIAEYCKLTDNKTFKLLKRHLPGPFTFIREANNKIPKILTPKKKTIGVRIPDHSIVMA
;
A
#
# COMPACT_ATOMS: atom_id res chain seq x y z
N MET A 1 18.59 -5.56 7.83
CA MET A 1 18.08 -6.84 8.37
C MET A 1 17.33 -7.55 7.25
N ILE A 2 17.53 -8.85 7.09
CA ILE A 2 16.77 -9.69 6.13
C ILE A 2 15.92 -10.67 6.96
N VAL A 3 14.63 -10.77 6.66
CA VAL A 3 13.71 -11.74 7.28
C VAL A 3 13.22 -12.66 6.17
N LYS A 4 13.54 -13.95 6.27
CA LYS A 4 13.07 -14.95 5.32
C LYS A 4 11.68 -15.43 5.77
N ILE A 5 10.67 -15.22 4.92
CA ILE A 5 9.28 -15.64 5.15
C ILE A 5 8.91 -16.60 4.03
N HIS A 6 8.21 -17.69 4.35
CA HIS A 6 7.74 -18.62 3.32
C HIS A 6 6.67 -17.96 2.44
N PRO A 7 6.77 -18.03 1.10
CA PRO A 7 5.85 -17.34 0.20
C PRO A 7 4.41 -17.84 0.31
N ASP A 8 4.19 -19.16 0.43
CA ASP A 8 2.83 -19.74 0.47
C ASP A 8 2.23 -19.89 1.88
N ASN A 9 3.08 -20.01 2.91
CA ASN A 9 2.66 -20.22 4.29
C ASN A 9 3.45 -19.29 5.23
N PRO A 10 3.20 -17.98 5.17
CA PRO A 10 3.97 -16.99 5.91
C PRO A 10 3.85 -17.21 7.42
N GLN A 11 5.00 -17.30 8.10
CA GLN A 11 5.01 -17.57 9.54
C GLN A 11 4.47 -16.36 10.33
N PRO A 12 3.38 -16.51 11.12
CA PRO A 12 2.73 -15.37 11.80
C PRO A 12 3.67 -14.58 12.72
N ARG A 13 4.60 -15.27 13.40
CA ARG A 13 5.60 -14.63 14.27
C ARG A 13 6.52 -13.68 13.48
N LEU A 14 6.89 -14.03 12.25
CA LEU A 14 7.76 -13.21 11.42
C LEU A 14 7.00 -12.02 10.83
N ILE A 15 5.76 -12.24 10.39
CA ILE A 15 4.85 -11.17 9.94
C ILE A 15 4.66 -10.15 11.06
N LYS A 16 4.32 -10.60 12.28
CA LYS A 16 4.16 -9.71 13.45
C LYS A 16 5.41 -8.86 13.71
N LYS A 17 6.59 -9.47 13.65
CA LYS A 17 7.87 -8.75 13.79
C LYS A 17 8.05 -7.66 12.72
N VAL A 18 7.65 -7.93 11.47
CA VAL A 18 7.69 -6.93 10.38
C VAL A 18 6.70 -5.80 10.66
N CYS A 19 5.46 -6.13 11.07
CA CYS A 19 4.45 -5.14 11.43
C CYS A 19 4.89 -4.22 12.58
N GLU A 20 5.57 -4.76 13.60
CA GLU A 20 6.15 -3.97 14.70
C GLU A 20 7.23 -2.99 14.21
N ILE A 21 8.02 -3.38 13.21
CA ILE A 21 9.03 -2.49 12.61
C ILE A 21 8.36 -1.39 11.78
N LEU A 22 7.33 -1.74 11.00
CA LEU A 22 6.57 -0.76 10.21
C LEU A 22 5.88 0.27 11.10
N SER A 23 5.26 -0.17 12.19
CA SER A 23 4.58 0.72 13.14
C SER A 23 5.54 1.67 13.86
N GLN A 24 6.84 1.34 13.92
CA GLN A 24 7.90 2.22 14.44
C GLN A 24 8.52 3.12 13.37
N GLY A 25 7.96 3.19 12.15
CA GLY A 25 8.46 4.03 11.05
C GLY A 25 9.53 3.34 10.19
N GLY A 26 9.60 2.02 10.25
CA GLY A 26 10.43 1.21 9.36
C GLY A 26 9.98 1.29 7.89
N VAL A 27 10.93 1.00 7.00
CA VAL A 27 10.68 0.83 5.56
C VAL A 27 11.06 -0.59 5.19
N MET A 28 10.23 -1.25 4.40
CA MET A 28 10.46 -2.62 3.95
C MET A 28 10.55 -2.71 2.43
N ILE A 29 11.31 -3.71 1.98
CA ILE A 29 11.27 -4.23 0.61
C ILE A 29 10.62 -5.61 0.70
N TYR A 30 9.55 -5.83 -0.05
CA TYR A 30 8.71 -7.03 0.12
C TYR A 30 8.21 -7.55 -1.23
N PRO A 31 7.99 -8.86 -1.38
CA PRO A 31 7.50 -9.44 -2.63
C PRO A 31 6.03 -9.09 -2.85
N THR A 32 5.65 -8.90 -4.10
CA THR A 32 4.24 -8.80 -4.53
C THR A 32 4.00 -9.80 -5.66
N ASP A 33 2.76 -9.86 -6.12
CA ASP A 33 2.30 -10.61 -7.29
C ASP A 33 2.98 -10.19 -8.61
N THR A 34 3.63 -9.02 -8.67
CA THR A 34 4.36 -8.57 -9.86
C THR A 34 5.87 -8.48 -9.65
N LEU A 35 6.32 -7.67 -8.70
CA LEU A 35 7.75 -7.39 -8.43
C LEU A 35 7.93 -7.08 -6.95
N TYR A 36 9.16 -6.89 -6.50
CA TYR A 36 9.39 -6.37 -5.16
C TYR A 36 8.96 -4.91 -5.05
N GLY A 37 8.17 -4.60 -4.02
CA GLY A 37 7.74 -3.26 -3.67
C GLY A 37 8.58 -2.69 -2.54
N ILE A 38 8.64 -1.35 -2.47
CA ILE A 38 9.15 -0.62 -1.29
C ILE A 38 7.95 0.02 -0.60
N GLY A 39 7.76 -0.27 0.69
CA GLY A 39 6.59 0.17 1.45
C GLY A 39 6.93 0.56 2.89
N CYS A 40 6.02 1.31 3.50
CA CYS A 40 6.04 1.68 4.90
C CYS A 40 4.61 1.80 5.42
N ASP A 41 4.46 2.03 6.72
CA ASP A 41 3.18 2.39 7.31
C ASP A 41 2.71 3.77 6.79
N LEU A 42 1.43 3.84 6.42
CA LEU A 42 0.74 5.06 5.98
C LEU A 42 0.71 6.14 7.07
N CYS A 43 0.65 5.70 8.33
CA CYS A 43 0.57 6.56 9.51
C CYS A 43 1.93 7.14 9.92
N GLN A 44 3.00 6.86 9.17
CA GLN A 44 4.36 7.30 9.48
C GLN A 44 4.92 8.26 8.42
N PRO A 45 4.68 9.59 8.54
CA PRO A 45 5.14 10.59 7.57
C PRO A 45 6.65 10.55 7.29
N LYS A 46 7.46 10.35 8.34
CA LYS A 46 8.92 10.24 8.21
C LYS A 46 9.35 9.03 7.36
N ALA A 47 8.60 7.93 7.42
CA ALA A 47 8.88 6.75 6.62
C ALA A 47 8.52 6.97 5.14
N ILE A 48 7.42 7.70 4.88
CA ILE A 48 7.02 8.11 3.53
C ILE A 48 8.10 9.00 2.90
N GLU A 49 8.58 10.01 3.62
CA GLU A 49 9.68 10.88 3.16
C GLU A 49 10.96 10.07 2.89
N ARG A 50 11.26 9.09 3.75
CA ARG A 50 12.40 8.19 3.56
C ARG A 50 12.26 7.37 2.28
N ILE A 51 11.08 6.86 1.95
CA ILE A 51 10.84 6.17 0.67
C ILE A 51 11.04 7.12 -0.52
N ALA A 52 10.50 8.34 -0.45
CA ALA A 52 10.68 9.33 -1.52
C ALA A 52 12.16 9.62 -1.76
N ARG A 53 12.93 9.83 -0.69
CA ARG A 53 14.39 10.02 -0.73
C ARG A 53 15.12 8.82 -1.33
N LEU A 54 14.78 7.60 -0.90
CA LEU A 54 15.39 6.37 -1.43
C LEU A 54 15.12 6.18 -2.94
N LYS A 55 13.95 6.63 -3.42
CA LYS A 55 13.61 6.61 -4.85
C LYS A 55 14.20 7.79 -5.63
N GLY A 56 14.83 8.76 -4.97
CA GLY A 56 15.33 9.98 -5.61
C GLY A 56 14.23 10.91 -6.13
N ILE A 57 13.00 10.78 -5.61
CA ILE A 57 11.84 11.57 -6.05
C ILE A 57 11.56 12.65 -5.00
N PRO A 58 11.35 13.92 -5.39
CA PRO A 58 10.87 14.94 -4.46
C PRO A 58 9.54 14.50 -3.82
N ALA A 59 9.45 14.56 -2.49
CA ALA A 59 8.27 14.07 -1.75
C ALA A 59 6.95 14.67 -2.26
N GLU A 60 6.96 15.96 -2.60
CA GLU A 60 5.82 16.70 -3.15
C GLU A 60 5.35 16.24 -4.54
N LYS A 61 6.23 15.56 -5.29
CA LYS A 61 5.92 15.00 -6.62
C LYS A 61 5.67 13.49 -6.57
N ALA A 62 5.90 12.86 -5.42
CA ALA A 62 5.77 11.43 -5.29
C ALA A 62 4.30 11.02 -5.37
N GLN A 63 3.98 10.13 -6.32
CA GLN A 63 2.67 9.51 -6.47
C GLN A 63 2.77 8.07 -5.99
N PHE A 64 2.45 7.85 -4.72
CA PHE A 64 2.48 6.52 -4.14
C PHE A 64 1.14 5.80 -4.30
N SER A 65 1.21 4.48 -4.48
CA SER A 65 0.07 3.60 -4.33
C SER A 65 -0.04 3.12 -2.89
N ILE A 66 -1.26 3.02 -2.40
CA ILE A 66 -1.57 2.45 -1.09
C ILE A 66 -2.03 1.01 -1.31
N VAL A 67 -1.47 0.13 -0.49
CA VAL A 67 -1.88 -1.28 -0.43
C VAL A 67 -3.01 -1.41 0.59
N PHE A 68 -4.11 -2.00 0.16
CA PHE A 68 -5.28 -2.27 0.99
C PHE A 68 -5.44 -3.78 1.19
N ARG A 69 -6.07 -4.18 2.29
CA ARG A 69 -6.42 -5.57 2.59
C ARG A 69 -7.52 -6.10 1.66
N ASP A 70 -8.56 -5.30 1.45
CA ASP A 70 -9.75 -5.69 0.72
C ASP A 70 -10.52 -4.45 0.20
N LEU A 71 -11.60 -4.70 -0.54
CA LEU A 71 -12.46 -3.65 -1.12
C LEU A 71 -13.17 -2.80 -0.06
N SER A 72 -13.49 -3.37 1.10
CA SER A 72 -14.13 -2.66 2.20
C SER A 72 -13.16 -1.63 2.77
N HIS A 73 -11.90 -2.02 2.95
CA HIS A 73 -10.84 -1.11 3.35
C HIS A 73 -10.65 0.01 2.33
N ILE A 74 -10.74 -0.27 1.02
CA ILE A 74 -10.69 0.79 -0.02
C ILE A 74 -11.84 1.79 0.16
N ALA A 75 -13.07 1.32 0.43
CA ALA A 75 -14.25 2.17 0.59
C ALA A 75 -14.12 3.16 1.75
N GLU A 76 -13.31 2.83 2.77
CA GLU A 76 -13.05 3.73 3.90
C GLU A 76 -12.17 4.93 3.55
N TYR A 77 -11.35 4.84 2.49
CA TYR A 77 -10.36 5.86 2.11
C TYR A 77 -10.61 6.48 0.73
N CYS A 78 -11.40 5.83 -0.13
CA CYS A 78 -11.68 6.27 -1.48
C CYS A 78 -13.17 6.50 -1.69
N LYS A 79 -13.51 7.45 -2.55
CA LYS A 79 -14.89 7.59 -3.03
C LYS A 79 -15.21 6.47 -4.03
N LEU A 80 -16.09 5.56 -3.62
CA LEU A 80 -16.65 4.49 -4.46
C LEU A 80 -18.14 4.75 -4.73
N THR A 81 -18.44 5.89 -5.37
CA THR A 81 -19.83 6.33 -5.59
C THR A 81 -20.54 5.61 -6.73
N ASP A 82 -19.82 4.86 -7.58
CA ASP A 82 -20.38 4.27 -8.78
C ASP A 82 -20.27 2.73 -8.80
N ASN A 83 -21.41 2.07 -9.05
CA ASN A 83 -21.52 0.60 -9.07
C ASN A 83 -20.65 -0.06 -10.16
N LYS A 84 -20.36 0.64 -11.26
CA LYS A 84 -19.52 0.11 -12.34
C LYS A 84 -18.06 -0.02 -11.89
N THR A 85 -17.51 1.00 -11.24
CA THR A 85 -16.16 0.96 -10.65
C THR A 85 -16.08 -0.13 -9.60
N PHE A 86 -17.07 -0.26 -8.71
CA PHE A 86 -17.03 -1.31 -7.70
C PHE A 86 -16.94 -2.71 -8.32
N LYS A 87 -17.76 -2.99 -9.36
CA LYS A 87 -17.68 -4.26 -10.10
C LYS A 87 -16.33 -4.46 -10.78
N LEU A 88 -15.75 -3.40 -11.35
CA LEU A 88 -14.43 -3.46 -11.98
C LEU A 88 -13.33 -3.79 -10.97
N LEU A 89 -13.30 -3.07 -9.83
CA LEU A 89 -12.35 -3.33 -8.75
C LEU A 89 -12.47 -4.77 -8.26
N LYS A 90 -13.70 -5.23 -7.99
CA LYS A 90 -13.96 -6.60 -7.52
C LYS A 90 -13.52 -7.69 -8.51
N ARG A 91 -13.56 -7.41 -9.82
CA ARG A 91 -13.15 -8.37 -10.84
C ARG A 91 -11.63 -8.51 -10.95
N HIS A 92 -10.88 -7.48 -10.60
CA HIS A 92 -9.44 -7.38 -10.87
C HIS A 92 -8.56 -7.29 -9.61
N LEU A 93 -9.17 -7.18 -8.42
CA LEU A 93 -8.48 -7.15 -7.14
C LEU A 93 -9.00 -8.29 -6.24
N PRO A 94 -8.11 -9.03 -5.54
CA PRO A 94 -6.64 -8.96 -5.59
C PRO A 94 -6.05 -9.26 -6.98
N GLY A 95 -4.92 -8.64 -7.31
CA GLY A 95 -4.24 -8.89 -8.59
C GLY A 95 -3.30 -7.75 -9.05
N PRO A 96 -2.71 -7.89 -10.26
CA PRO A 96 -1.56 -7.11 -10.71
C PRO A 96 -1.91 -5.67 -11.14
N PHE A 97 -3.07 -5.16 -10.73
CA PHE A 97 -3.60 -3.86 -11.14
C PHE A 97 -3.44 -2.81 -10.03
N THR A 98 -3.18 -1.57 -10.46
CA THR A 98 -3.25 -0.40 -9.58
C THR A 98 -4.26 0.57 -10.16
N PHE A 99 -5.30 0.88 -9.41
CA PHE A 99 -6.36 1.80 -9.83
C PHE A 99 -6.12 3.20 -9.30
N ILE A 100 -6.29 4.24 -10.12
CA ILE A 100 -6.21 5.62 -9.65
C ILE A 100 -7.60 6.06 -9.20
N ARG A 101 -7.76 6.38 -7.91
CA ARG A 101 -9.06 6.77 -7.32
C ARG A 101 -8.95 8.04 -6.49
N GLU A 102 -10.07 8.76 -6.39
CA GLU A 102 -10.18 9.90 -5.50
C GLU A 102 -10.12 9.46 -4.03
N ALA A 103 -9.10 9.95 -3.32
CA ALA A 103 -8.95 9.84 -1.88
C ALA A 103 -9.94 10.76 -1.16
N ASN A 104 -10.38 10.33 0.01
CA ASN A 104 -11.08 11.16 0.97
C ASN A 104 -10.10 11.81 1.96
N ASN A 105 -10.64 12.55 2.94
CA ASN A 105 -9.86 13.33 3.90
C ASN A 105 -9.11 12.48 4.95
N LYS A 106 -9.30 11.15 5.00
CA LYS A 106 -8.56 10.27 5.91
C LYS A 106 -7.13 10.01 5.44
N ILE A 107 -6.84 10.22 4.15
CA ILE A 107 -5.49 10.05 3.62
C ILE A 107 -4.60 11.22 4.02
N PRO A 108 -3.40 10.97 4.57
CA PRO A 108 -2.44 12.01 4.90
C PRO A 108 -2.14 12.92 3.70
N LYS A 109 -2.16 14.24 3.91
CA LYS A 109 -1.90 15.24 2.86
C LYS A 109 -0.54 15.08 2.19
N ILE A 110 0.45 14.53 2.91
CA ILE A 110 1.79 14.24 2.39
C ILE A 110 1.76 13.28 1.19
N LEU A 111 0.72 12.43 1.08
CA LEU A 111 0.51 11.51 -0.04
C LEU A 111 -0.38 12.08 -1.14
N THR A 112 -1.03 13.21 -0.88
CA THR A 112 -1.93 13.91 -1.79
C THR A 112 -1.58 15.41 -1.91
N PRO A 113 -0.32 15.77 -2.23
CA PRO A 113 0.15 17.15 -2.14
C PRO A 113 -0.52 18.12 -3.13
N LYS A 114 -1.13 17.62 -4.23
CA LYS A 114 -1.82 18.46 -5.25
C LYS A 114 -3.07 17.82 -5.86
N LYS A 115 -3.05 16.50 -6.10
CA LYS A 115 -4.17 15.75 -6.67
C LYS A 115 -4.87 15.00 -5.55
N LYS A 116 -6.21 15.07 -5.50
CA LYS A 116 -7.03 14.26 -4.58
C LYS A 116 -7.06 12.79 -4.96
N THR A 117 -6.10 12.28 -5.74
CA THR A 117 -6.12 10.91 -6.24
C THR A 117 -4.93 10.11 -5.73
N ILE A 118 -5.16 8.84 -5.42
CA ILE A 118 -4.15 7.88 -4.96
C ILE A 118 -4.18 6.62 -5.84
N GLY A 119 -3.06 5.91 -5.89
CA GLY A 119 -3.05 4.54 -6.40
C GLY A 119 -3.65 3.60 -5.36
N VAL A 120 -4.54 2.72 -5.79
CA VAL A 120 -5.21 1.71 -4.98
C VAL A 120 -4.79 0.35 -5.48
N ARG A 121 -4.22 -0.47 -4.61
CA ARG A 121 -3.74 -1.82 -4.94
C ARG A 121 -4.12 -2.82 -3.85
N ILE A 122 -4.48 -4.03 -4.27
CA ILE A 122 -4.58 -5.21 -3.41
C ILE A 122 -3.73 -6.30 -4.08
N PRO A 123 -2.46 -6.47 -3.70
CA PRO A 123 -1.58 -7.48 -4.29
C PRO A 123 -2.05 -8.89 -3.96
N ASP A 124 -2.04 -9.79 -4.96
CA ASP A 124 -2.35 -11.21 -4.74
C ASP A 124 -1.10 -11.99 -4.33
N HIS A 125 -0.63 -11.77 -3.09
CA HIS A 125 0.57 -12.42 -2.57
C HIS A 125 0.44 -12.74 -1.08
N SER A 126 0.61 -14.00 -0.67
CA SER A 126 0.28 -14.45 0.69
C SER A 126 1.04 -13.71 1.79
N ILE A 127 2.32 -13.38 1.59
CA ILE A 127 3.10 -12.55 2.53
C ILE A 127 2.47 -11.17 2.78
N VAL A 128 1.89 -10.54 1.75
CA VAL A 128 1.32 -9.19 1.84
C VAL A 128 -0.09 -9.22 2.45
N MET A 129 -0.78 -10.34 2.23
CA MET A 129 -2.14 -10.57 2.72
C MET A 129 -2.18 -11.08 4.17
N ALA A 130 -1.06 -11.58 4.70
CA ALA A 130 -0.91 -12.07 6.08
C ALA A 130 -0.70 -10.95 7.09
#